data_AF-A0A9E1Q2H1-F1
#
_entry.id   AF-A0A9E1Q2H1-F1
#
_cell.length_a   1.000
_cell.length_b   1.000
_cell.length_c   1.000
_cell.angle_alpha   90.00
_cell.angle_beta   90.00
_cell.angle_gamma   90.00
#
_symmetry.space_group_name_H-M   'P 1'
#
loop_
_entity.id
_entity.type
_entity.pdbx_description
1 polymer ?
#
loop_
_entity_poly.entity_id
_entity_poly.type
_entity_poly.pdbx_seq_one_letter_code
_entity_poly.pdbx_strand_id
1 'polypeptide(L)'
;GRVEDDLRNGPALAAEDRLRESLADNRGLDADSGRTTDGAHRSDLVVSHIGKDMPAELCSTGEQKALLIAIILAHARLLARHNGVTPLLLLDEVAAHLDAERRRALFADILEQGAQAWLTGADTALFDEISPRDAAFYRVRDASLTPLS
;
A
#
# COMPACT_ATOMS: atom_id res chain seq x y z
N GLY A 1 -17.70 0.81 -6.76
CA GLY A 1 -19.02 0.24 -6.41
C GLY A 1 -20.06 1.33 -6.52
N ARG A 2 -21.33 1.01 -6.22
CA ARG A 2 -22.46 1.95 -6.37
C ARG A 2 -22.22 3.27 -5.63
N VAL A 3 -21.76 3.20 -4.38
CA VAL A 3 -21.49 4.38 -3.55
C VAL A 3 -20.37 5.24 -4.12
N GLU A 4 -19.29 4.65 -4.62
CA GLU A 4 -18.18 5.42 -5.21
C GLU A 4 -18.58 6.08 -6.54
N ASP A 5 -19.44 5.42 -7.32
CA ASP A 5 -19.97 5.98 -8.56
C ASP A 5 -20.96 7.12 -8.25
N ASP A 6 -21.73 7.00 -7.18
CA ASP A 6 -22.58 8.07 -6.67
C ASP A 6 -21.78 9.29 -6.20
N LEU A 7 -20.67 9.07 -5.47
CA LEU A 7 -19.76 10.12 -5.03
C LEU A 7 -19.00 10.78 -6.19
N ARG A 8 -18.70 10.04 -7.27
CA ARG A 8 -18.07 10.59 -8.47
C ARG A 8 -19.01 11.49 -9.27
N ASN A 9 -20.30 11.16 -9.30
CA ASN A 9 -21.26 11.78 -10.20
C ASN A 9 -22.25 12.73 -9.51
N GLY A 10 -22.13 12.96 -8.20
CA GLY A 10 -23.05 13.84 -7.49
C GLY A 10 -22.60 14.25 -6.09
N PRO A 11 -23.41 15.05 -5.38
CA PRO A 11 -23.12 15.50 -4.03
C PRO A 11 -23.07 14.32 -3.04
N ALA A 12 -22.17 14.41 -2.05
CA ALA A 12 -22.03 13.40 -1.00
C ALA A 12 -23.34 13.12 -0.26
N LEU A 13 -24.15 14.15 0.00
CA LEU A 13 -25.46 14.01 0.64
C LEU A 13 -26.42 13.13 -0.18
N ALA A 14 -26.41 13.27 -1.52
CA ALA A 14 -27.26 12.47 -2.38
C ALA A 14 -26.79 11.00 -2.46
N ALA A 15 -25.47 10.77 -2.39
CA ALA A 15 -24.92 9.41 -2.28
C ALA A 15 -25.30 8.76 -0.94
N GLU A 16 -25.28 9.53 0.15
CA GLU A 16 -25.71 9.08 1.48
C GLU A 16 -27.21 8.70 1.48
N ASP A 17 -28.08 9.55 0.93
CA ASP A 17 -29.51 9.27 0.85
C ASP A 17 -29.79 8.00 0.02
N ARG A 18 -29.12 7.82 -1.12
CA ARG A 18 -29.25 6.60 -1.94
C ARG A 18 -28.75 5.35 -1.22
N LEU A 19 -27.65 5.44 -0.49
CA LEU A 19 -27.16 4.33 0.33
C LEU A 19 -28.17 3.99 1.43
N ARG A 20 -28.74 4.99 2.09
CA ARG A 20 -29.77 4.79 3.14
C ARG A 20 -31.00 4.08 2.59
N GLU A 21 -31.48 4.49 1.41
CA GLU A 21 -32.60 3.84 0.73
C GLU A 21 -32.28 2.37 0.37
N SER A 22 -31.12 2.11 -0.24
CA SER A 22 -30.69 0.75 -0.61
C SER A 22 -30.59 -0.17 0.62
N LEU A 23 -30.05 0.33 1.74
CA LEU A 23 -30.00 -0.42 3.00
C LEU A 23 -31.40 -0.69 3.59
N ALA A 24 -32.36 0.22 3.40
CA ALA A 24 -33.73 0.02 3.85
C ALA A 24 -34.45 -1.05 3.01
N ASP A 25 -34.27 -1.01 1.69
CA ASP A 25 -34.88 -1.92 0.73
C ASP A 25 -34.33 -3.36 0.87
N ASN A 26 -33.04 -3.50 1.18
CA ASN A 26 -32.38 -4.79 1.33
C ASN A 26 -32.59 -5.46 2.69
N ARG A 27 -33.33 -4.85 3.64
CA ARG A 27 -33.50 -5.41 5.00
C ARG A 27 -33.97 -6.85 5.04
N GLY A 28 -34.89 -7.24 4.16
CA GLY A 28 -35.39 -8.62 4.08
C GLY A 28 -34.30 -9.59 3.62
N LEU A 29 -33.59 -9.25 2.55
CA LEU A 29 -32.48 -10.05 2.01
C LEU A 29 -31.31 -10.16 3.00
N ASP A 30 -30.99 -9.06 3.68
CA ASP A 30 -29.94 -9.01 4.70
C ASP A 30 -30.30 -9.87 5.92
N ALA A 31 -31.58 -9.88 6.31
CA ALA A 31 -32.08 -10.75 7.39
C ALA A 31 -31.98 -12.23 7.00
N ASP A 32 -32.38 -12.59 5.79
CA ASP A 32 -32.33 -13.97 5.30
C ASP A 32 -30.88 -14.47 5.12
N SER A 33 -29.98 -13.59 4.67
CA SER A 33 -28.56 -13.93 4.44
C SER A 33 -27.66 -13.77 5.66
N GLY A 34 -28.15 -13.13 6.73
CA GLY A 34 -27.44 -12.88 7.98
C GLY A 34 -26.28 -11.88 7.87
N ARG A 35 -26.21 -11.09 6.81
CA ARG A 35 -25.15 -10.10 6.57
C ARG A 35 -25.68 -8.93 5.75
N THR A 36 -25.05 -7.77 5.86
CA THR A 36 -25.38 -6.62 5.01
C THR A 36 -24.85 -6.84 3.58
N THR A 37 -25.76 -6.87 2.61
CA THR A 37 -25.44 -7.19 1.21
C THR A 37 -24.91 -6.00 0.40
N ASP A 38 -25.10 -4.77 0.90
CA ASP A 38 -24.72 -3.52 0.24
C ASP A 38 -24.00 -2.54 1.18
N GLY A 39 -23.02 -1.80 0.66
CA GLY A 39 -22.23 -0.84 1.42
C GLY A 39 -20.74 -0.84 1.07
N ALA A 40 -19.98 0.09 1.66
CA ALA A 40 -18.56 0.28 1.36
C ALA A 40 -17.68 -0.96 1.62
N HIS A 41 -18.09 -1.86 2.52
CA HIS A 41 -17.41 -3.13 2.75
C HIS A 41 -17.48 -4.11 1.57
N ARG A 42 -18.35 -3.84 0.59
CA ARG A 42 -18.47 -4.60 -0.66
C ARG A 42 -17.64 -4.00 -1.80
N SER A 43 -16.98 -2.86 -1.57
CA SER A 43 -16.19 -2.17 -2.58
C SER A 43 -14.83 -2.81 -2.77
N ASP A 44 -14.43 -2.99 -4.03
CA ASP A 44 -13.12 -3.49 -4.40
C ASP A 44 -12.17 -2.34 -4.77
N LEU A 45 -10.92 -2.44 -4.31
CA LEU A 45 -9.83 -1.58 -4.76
C LEU A 45 -9.15 -2.23 -5.97
N VAL A 46 -9.55 -1.81 -7.16
CA VAL A 46 -8.92 -2.26 -8.41
C VAL A 46 -7.65 -1.46 -8.68
N VAL A 47 -6.55 -2.16 -8.93
CA VAL A 47 -5.25 -1.57 -9.26
C VAL A 47 -4.87 -1.93 -10.69
N SER A 48 -4.40 -0.96 -11.46
CA SER A 48 -3.98 -1.16 -12.86
C SER A 48 -2.53 -0.72 -13.05
N HIS A 49 -1.77 -1.50 -13.83
CA HIS A 49 -0.43 -1.15 -14.27
C HIS A 49 -0.49 -0.20 -15.47
N ILE A 50 -0.32 1.10 -15.24
CA ILE A 50 -0.48 2.15 -16.26
C ILE A 50 0.37 1.88 -17.52
N GLY A 51 1.65 1.53 -17.36
CA GLY A 51 2.54 1.32 -18.52
C GLY A 51 2.18 0.12 -19.41
N LYS A 52 1.33 -0.79 -18.93
CA LYS A 52 0.88 -1.98 -19.68
C LYS A 52 -0.61 -1.96 -19.99
N ASP A 53 -1.32 -0.95 -19.47
CA ASP A 53 -2.77 -0.85 -19.51
C ASP A 53 -3.46 -2.17 -19.13
N MET A 54 -3.04 -2.76 -18.00
CA MET A 54 -3.54 -4.06 -17.56
C MET A 54 -3.88 -4.09 -16.06
N PRO A 55 -4.89 -4.86 -15.63
CA PRO A 55 -5.15 -5.12 -14.22
C PRO A 55 -3.94 -5.73 -13.51
N ALA A 56 -3.69 -5.31 -12.27
CA ALA A 56 -2.57 -5.79 -11.47
C ALA A 56 -2.61 -7.31 -11.26
N GLU A 57 -3.80 -7.89 -11.09
CA GLU A 57 -3.99 -9.34 -10.94
C GLU A 57 -3.47 -10.16 -12.13
N LEU A 58 -3.38 -9.54 -13.32
CA LEU A 58 -2.85 -10.17 -14.54
C LEU A 58 -1.35 -9.90 -14.75
N CYS A 59 -0.74 -9.01 -13.94
CA CYS A 59 0.70 -8.74 -14.01
C CYS A 59 1.53 -9.91 -13.45
N SER A 60 2.83 -9.91 -13.75
CA SER A 60 3.75 -10.85 -13.09
C SER A 60 3.81 -10.60 -11.58
N THR A 61 4.19 -11.62 -10.80
CA THR A 61 4.31 -11.49 -9.34
C THR A 61 5.27 -10.36 -8.91
N GLY A 62 6.38 -10.15 -9.64
CA GLY A 62 7.29 -9.05 -9.36
C GLY A 62 6.67 -7.66 -9.61
N GLU A 63 5.83 -7.54 -10.63
CA GLU A 63 5.06 -6.31 -10.91
C GLU A 63 3.97 -6.06 -9.89
N GLN A 64 3.24 -7.10 -9.47
CA GLN A 64 2.26 -6.99 -8.39
C GLN A 64 2.90 -6.48 -7.10
N LYS A 65 4.07 -7.03 -6.73
CA LYS A 65 4.81 -6.57 -5.55
C LYS A 65 5.27 -5.12 -5.69
N ALA A 66 5.78 -4.73 -6.85
CA ALA A 66 6.18 -3.34 -7.09
C ALA A 66 5.00 -2.35 -7.01
N LEU A 67 3.84 -2.72 -7.56
CA LEU A 67 2.61 -1.93 -7.44
C LEU A 67 2.17 -1.79 -5.98
N LEU A 68 2.20 -2.88 -5.21
CA LEU A 68 1.87 -2.85 -3.78
C LEU A 68 2.81 -1.92 -3.00
N ILE A 69 4.12 -2.00 -3.25
CA ILE A 69 5.12 -1.13 -2.62
C ILE A 69 4.85 0.34 -2.98
N ALA A 70 4.53 0.62 -4.25
CA ALA A 70 4.17 1.97 -4.67
C ALA A 70 2.92 2.50 -3.94
N ILE A 71 1.91 1.64 -3.69
CA ILE A 71 0.72 1.99 -2.91
C ILE A 71 1.10 2.32 -1.45
N ILE A 72 1.96 1.51 -0.83
CA ILE A 72 2.43 1.74 0.55
C ILE A 72 3.17 3.08 0.66
N LEU A 73 4.09 3.36 -0.26
CA LEU A 73 4.84 4.62 -0.29
C LEU A 73 3.92 5.82 -0.57
N ALA A 74 2.98 5.68 -1.50
CA ALA A 74 1.98 6.73 -1.75
C ALA A 74 1.11 7.00 -0.52
N HIS A 75 0.73 5.97 0.22
CA HIS A 75 0.00 6.11 1.47
C HIS A 75 0.83 6.83 2.56
N ALA A 76 2.11 6.50 2.69
CA ALA A 76 3.01 7.19 3.61
C ALA A 76 3.14 8.70 3.29
N ARG A 77 3.30 9.05 2.00
CA ARG A 77 3.28 10.46 1.55
C ARG A 77 1.95 11.15 1.86
N LEU A 78 0.84 10.45 1.67
CA LEU A 78 -0.49 11.00 1.99
C LEU A 78 -0.62 11.31 3.49
N LEU A 79 -0.20 10.38 4.35
CA LEU A 79 -0.20 10.57 5.79
C LEU A 79 0.69 11.73 6.22
N ALA A 80 1.89 11.85 5.64
CA ALA A 80 2.79 12.97 5.90
C ALA A 80 2.14 14.32 5.55
N ARG A 81 1.48 14.40 4.38
CA ARG A 81 0.79 15.61 3.93
C ARG A 81 -0.44 15.96 4.77
N HIS A 82 -1.19 14.96 5.21
CA HIS A 82 -2.43 15.17 5.97
C HIS A 82 -2.16 15.47 7.46
N ASN A 83 -1.23 14.74 8.07
CA ASN A 83 -0.97 14.82 9.52
C ASN A 83 0.22 15.71 9.86
N GLY A 84 1.02 16.14 8.87
CA GLY A 84 2.26 16.90 9.08
C GLY A 84 3.41 16.07 9.66
N VAL A 85 3.25 14.75 9.77
CA VAL A 85 4.24 13.83 10.35
C VAL A 85 4.47 12.67 9.41
N THR A 86 5.72 12.48 8.97
CA THR A 86 6.12 11.33 8.15
C THR A 86 6.14 10.05 8.99
N PRO A 87 5.45 8.98 8.58
CA PRO A 87 5.41 7.73 9.35
C PRO A 87 6.74 6.96 9.28
N LEU A 88 7.00 6.14 10.31
CA LEU A 88 8.04 5.10 10.25
C LEU A 88 7.61 4.00 9.28
N LEU A 89 8.46 3.70 8.30
CA LEU A 89 8.25 2.61 7.36
C LEU A 89 8.90 1.33 7.87
N LEU A 90 8.14 0.24 7.92
CA LEU A 90 8.64 -1.11 8.23
C LEU A 90 8.44 -1.98 6.98
N LEU A 91 9.54 -2.41 6.35
CA LEU A 91 9.50 -3.13 5.08
C LEU A 91 10.22 -4.47 5.22
N ASP A 92 9.43 -5.54 5.32
CA ASP A 92 9.94 -6.89 5.54
C ASP A 92 10.26 -7.60 4.21
N GLU A 93 11.52 -8.01 4.04
CA GLU A 93 12.08 -8.71 2.86
C GLU A 93 11.79 -8.07 1.49
N VAL A 94 11.42 -6.78 1.49
CA VAL A 94 10.94 -6.10 0.27
C VAL A 94 12.00 -6.07 -0.84
N ALA A 95 13.27 -5.88 -0.46
CA ALA A 95 14.37 -5.73 -1.41
C ALA A 95 14.65 -7.03 -2.18
N ALA A 96 14.45 -8.19 -1.56
CA ALA A 96 14.65 -9.49 -2.19
C ALA A 96 13.64 -9.79 -3.33
N HIS A 97 12.57 -9.01 -3.40
CA HIS A 97 11.50 -9.19 -4.38
C HIS A 97 11.55 -8.20 -5.55
N LEU A 98 12.56 -7.32 -5.55
CA LEU A 98 12.74 -6.28 -6.54
C LEU A 98 14.02 -6.53 -7.34
N ASP A 99 13.96 -6.22 -8.63
CA ASP A 99 15.16 -6.05 -9.43
C ASP A 99 15.96 -4.81 -8.98
N ALA A 100 17.19 -4.69 -9.47
CA ALA A 100 18.11 -3.63 -9.04
C ALA A 100 17.60 -2.22 -9.37
N GLU A 101 16.84 -2.04 -10.45
CA GLU A 101 16.27 -0.74 -10.82
C GLU A 101 15.19 -0.33 -9.82
N ARG A 102 14.26 -1.25 -9.51
CA ARG A 102 13.18 -1.01 -8.55
C ARG A 102 13.68 -0.85 -7.13
N ARG A 103 14.72 -1.58 -6.70
CA ARG A 103 15.36 -1.35 -5.40
C ARG A 103 15.92 0.06 -5.28
N ARG A 104 16.66 0.53 -6.29
CA ARG A 104 17.17 1.92 -6.30
C ARG A 104 16.05 2.93 -6.21
N ALA A 105 14.97 2.73 -6.96
CA ALA A 105 13.80 3.61 -6.92
C ALA A 105 13.14 3.62 -5.53
N LEU A 106 12.99 2.45 -4.89
CA LEU A 106 12.48 2.33 -3.52
C LEU A 106 13.35 3.11 -2.53
N PHE A 107 14.67 2.91 -2.55
CA PHE A 107 15.58 3.57 -1.63
C PHE A 107 15.61 5.09 -1.84
N ALA A 108 15.66 5.54 -3.10
CA ALA A 108 15.60 6.95 -3.44
C ALA A 108 14.31 7.60 -2.92
N ASP A 109 13.17 6.93 -3.10
CA ASP A 109 11.88 7.44 -2.66
C ASP A 109 11.77 7.55 -1.13
N ILE A 110 12.25 6.54 -0.39
CA ILE A 110 12.30 6.57 1.08
C ILE A 110 13.11 7.78 1.57
N LEU A 111 14.30 7.99 0.98
CA LEU A 111 15.20 9.08 1.35
C LEU A 111 14.63 10.46 0.98
N GLU A 112 14.05 10.60 -0.21
CA GLU A 112 13.44 11.86 -0.67
C GLU A 112 12.25 12.28 0.21
N GLN A 113 11.46 11.31 0.67
CA GLN A 113 10.36 11.57 1.61
C GLN A 113 10.83 11.99 3.01
N GLY A 114 12.13 11.82 3.33
CA GLY A 114 12.66 12.00 4.67
C GLY A 114 12.05 11.02 5.69
N ALA A 115 11.58 9.86 5.23
CA ALA A 115 10.97 8.86 6.09
C ALA A 115 12.07 8.06 6.81
N GLN A 116 11.90 7.87 8.13
CA GLN A 116 12.66 6.82 8.80
C GLN A 116 12.12 5.47 8.31
N ALA A 117 13.00 4.58 7.87
CA ALA A 117 12.62 3.26 7.37
C ALA A 117 13.49 2.15 7.96
N TRP A 118 12.86 1.04 8.33
CA TRP A 118 13.53 -0.20 8.73
C TRP A 118 13.24 -1.25 7.67
N LEU A 119 14.30 -1.81 7.11
CA LEU A 119 14.23 -2.83 6.08
C LEU A 119 14.91 -4.11 6.57
N THR A 120 14.35 -5.27 6.24
CA THR A 120 14.95 -6.57 6.52
C THR A 120 15.34 -7.27 5.21
N GLY A 121 16.35 -8.13 5.28
CA GLY A 121 16.77 -8.95 4.15
C GLY A 121 17.82 -9.97 4.59
N ALA A 122 17.82 -11.13 3.93
CA ALA A 122 18.73 -12.23 4.24
C ALA A 122 20.16 -12.04 3.68
N ASP A 123 20.32 -11.18 2.66
CA ASP A 123 21.60 -10.90 2.00
C ASP A 123 21.88 -9.40 2.05
N THR A 124 23.09 -9.03 2.48
CA THR A 124 23.55 -7.65 2.52
C THR A 124 23.65 -7.02 1.13
N ALA A 125 23.91 -7.84 0.09
CA ALA A 125 24.04 -7.36 -1.28
C ALA A 125 22.75 -6.72 -1.84
N LEU A 126 21.59 -7.00 -1.22
CA LEU A 126 20.31 -6.38 -1.56
C LEU A 126 20.24 -4.89 -1.19
N PHE A 127 21.20 -4.40 -0.42
CA PHE A 127 21.26 -3.04 0.08
C PHE A 127 22.52 -2.29 -0.34
N ASP A 128 23.36 -2.89 -1.20
CA ASP A 128 24.59 -2.28 -1.71
C ASP A 128 24.32 -0.96 -2.46
N GLU A 129 23.09 -0.76 -2.95
CA GLU A 129 22.69 0.48 -3.61
C GLU A 129 22.41 1.64 -2.63
N ILE A 130 22.36 1.38 -1.31
CA ILE A 130 22.20 2.42 -0.29
C ILE A 130 23.57 2.92 0.15
N SER A 131 23.75 4.24 0.12
CA SER A 131 24.96 4.87 0.64
C SER A 131 25.17 4.54 2.12
N PRO A 132 26.40 4.20 2.57
CA PRO A 132 26.72 4.00 3.99
C PRO A 132 26.48 5.22 4.88
N ARG A 133 26.25 6.41 4.30
CA ARG A 133 25.90 7.62 5.04
C ARG A 133 24.40 7.74 5.34
N ASP A 134 23.58 7.04 4.55
CA ASP A 134 22.13 7.19 4.57
C ASP A 134 21.45 6.06 5.36
N ALA A 135 22.19 5.00 5.70
CA ALA A 135 21.68 3.88 6.48
C ALA A 135 22.71 3.32 7.47
N ALA A 136 22.20 2.76 8.56
CA ALA A 136 22.96 1.93 9.48
C ALA A 136 22.54 0.48 9.30
N PHE A 137 23.52 -0.42 9.21
CA PHE A 137 23.29 -1.84 8.98
C PHE A 137 23.46 -2.62 10.27
N TYR A 138 22.52 -3.54 10.53
CA TYR A 138 22.56 -4.41 11.70
C TYR A 138 22.34 -5.86 11.26
N ARG A 139 23.14 -6.76 11.82
CA ARG A 139 22.94 -8.20 11.72
C ARG A 139 22.07 -8.66 12.89
N VAL A 140 21.05 -9.44 12.57
CA VAL A 140 20.24 -10.16 13.56
C VAL A 140 20.66 -11.62 13.60
N ARG A 141 21.02 -12.12 14.78
CA ARG A 141 21.34 -13.54 15.01
C ARG A 141 20.98 -13.91 16.44
N ASP A 142 20.33 -15.06 16.65
CA ASP A 142 19.96 -15.56 17.98
C ASP A 142 19.20 -14.49 18.81
N ALA A 143 18.20 -13.86 18.17
CA ALA A 143 17.41 -12.74 18.72
C ALA A 143 18.23 -11.53 19.22
N SER A 144 19.48 -11.39 18.77
CA SER A 144 20.39 -10.31 19.12
C SER A 144 20.74 -9.47 17.90
N LEU A 145 20.85 -8.15 18.09
CA LEU A 145 21.22 -7.15 17.08
C LEU A 145 22.67 -6.72 17.28
N THR A 146 23.49 -6.80 16.23
CA THR A 146 24.88 -6.31 16.23
C THR A 146 25.12 -5.43 15.01
N PRO A 147 25.77 -4.25 15.13
CA PRO A 147 26.13 -3.43 13.97
C PRO A 147 26.98 -4.20 12.96
N LEU A 148 26.68 -4.03 11.67
CA LEU A 148 27.54 -4.45 10.56
C LEU A 148 28.53 -3.30 10.30
N SER A 149 29.83 -3.59 10.49
CA SER A 149 30.95 -2.67 10.22
C SER A 149 31.25 -2.55 8.74
#